data_AF-A0A3M7I4Y8-F1
#
_entry.id   AF-A0A3M7I4Y8-F1
#
_cell.length_a   1.000
_cell.length_b   1.000
_cell.length_c   1.000
_cell.angle_alpha   90.00
_cell.angle_beta   90.00
_cell.angle_gamma   90.00
#
_symmetry.space_group_name_H-M   'P 1'
#
loop_
_entity.id
_entity.type
_entity.pdbx_description
1 polymer ?
#
loop_
_entity_poly.entity_id
_entity_poly.type
_entity_poly.pdbx_seq_one_letter_code
_entity_poly.pdbx_strand_id
1 'polypeptide(L)'
;MAKKKSKTQRNAAALQHFNMNYGADETKLQGWQRLCEDVEIPPQDSITQCKKALKTAYVNIHHLVDAKQRGEHPRRFPSREALRNYIKQTNSWVSQESGEGERVSEGAVD
;
A
#
# COMPACT_ATOMS: atom_id res chain seq x y z
N MET A 1 0.34 8.09 -29.23
CA MET A 1 1.36 8.36 -28.18
C MET A 1 0.63 8.61 -26.86
N ALA A 2 0.60 7.66 -25.93
CA ALA A 2 -0.02 7.88 -24.63
C ALA A 2 0.81 8.91 -23.83
N LYS A 3 0.26 10.09 -23.59
CA LYS A 3 0.92 11.13 -22.78
C LYS A 3 1.14 10.56 -21.36
N LYS A 4 2.39 10.37 -20.94
CA LYS A 4 2.73 10.00 -19.55
C LYS A 4 2.12 11.06 -18.63
N LYS A 5 1.17 10.67 -17.76
CA LYS A 5 0.57 11.56 -16.75
C LYS A 5 1.68 12.24 -15.94
N SER A 6 1.57 13.55 -15.74
CA SER A 6 2.54 14.32 -14.94
C SER A 6 2.52 13.86 -13.47
N LYS A 7 3.61 14.10 -12.74
CA LYS A 7 3.71 13.74 -11.31
C LYS A 7 2.54 14.28 -10.48
N THR A 8 2.14 15.52 -10.73
CA THR A 8 0.99 16.16 -10.09
C THR A 8 -0.32 15.42 -10.39
N GLN A 9 -0.54 15.01 -11.63
CA GLN A 9 -1.76 14.29 -12.01
C GLN A 9 -1.84 12.90 -11.38
N ARG A 10 -0.70 12.21 -11.22
CA ARG A 10 -0.64 10.92 -10.52
C ARG A 10 -0.93 11.08 -9.02
N ASN A 11 -0.36 12.11 -8.40
CA ASN A 11 -0.61 12.40 -6.98
C ASN A 11 -2.08 12.75 -6.73
N ALA A 12 -2.70 13.55 -7.61
CA ALA A 12 -4.12 13.88 -7.49
C ALA A 12 -5.02 12.65 -7.60
N ALA A 13 -4.74 11.74 -8.53
CA ALA A 13 -5.49 10.49 -8.67
C ALA A 13 -5.32 9.57 -7.45
N ALA A 14 -4.11 9.48 -6.90
CA ALA A 14 -3.86 8.73 -5.67
C ALA A 14 -4.63 9.33 -4.48
N LEU A 15 -4.60 10.66 -4.30
CA LEU A 15 -5.35 11.35 -3.24
C LEU A 15 -6.85 11.12 -3.37
N GLN A 16 -7.40 11.22 -4.57
CA GLN A 16 -8.82 10.95 -4.80
C GLN A 16 -9.18 9.52 -4.40
N HIS A 17 -8.36 8.54 -4.79
CA HIS A 17 -8.61 7.14 -4.43
C HIS A 17 -8.54 6.91 -2.91
N PHE A 18 -7.60 7.54 -2.22
CA PHE A 18 -7.52 7.50 -0.76
C PHE A 18 -8.77 8.09 -0.11
N ASN A 19 -9.21 9.27 -0.55
CA ASN A 19 -10.39 9.92 -0.01
C ASN A 19 -11.66 9.07 -0.22
N MET A 20 -11.77 8.37 -1.35
CA MET A 20 -12.91 7.49 -1.63
C MET A 20 -12.91 6.23 -0.78
N ASN A 21 -11.73 5.65 -0.47
CA ASN A 21 -11.65 4.38 0.24
C ASN A 21 -11.60 4.53 1.77
N TYR A 22 -10.89 5.55 2.26
CA TYR A 22 -10.60 5.77 3.68
C TYR A 22 -11.25 7.03 4.24
N GLY A 23 -11.83 7.88 3.39
CA GLY A 23 -12.40 9.17 3.79
C GLY A 23 -11.39 10.31 3.71
N ALA A 24 -11.88 11.52 3.44
CA ALA A 24 -11.07 12.74 3.41
C ALA A 24 -10.86 13.35 4.81
N ASP A 25 -11.68 12.95 5.79
CA ASP A 25 -11.62 13.46 7.16
C ASP A 25 -10.67 12.60 8.01
N GLU A 26 -9.47 13.12 8.23
CA GLU A 26 -8.45 12.46 9.05
C GLU A 26 -8.79 12.37 10.54
N THR A 27 -9.88 12.99 10.99
CA THR A 27 -10.38 12.89 12.37
C THR A 27 -11.31 11.70 12.57
N LYS A 28 -11.64 10.95 11.50
CA LYS A 28 -12.48 9.75 11.58
C LYS A 28 -11.62 8.51 11.79
N LEU A 29 -11.77 7.87 12.95
CA LEU A 29 -11.08 6.62 13.29
C LEU A 29 -11.31 5.50 12.26
N GLN A 30 -12.53 5.38 11.74
CA GLN A 30 -12.92 4.33 10.79
C GLN A 30 -12.02 4.30 9.55
N GLY A 31 -11.61 5.46 9.03
CA GLY A 31 -10.69 5.54 7.90
C GLY A 31 -9.32 4.96 8.20
N TRP A 32 -8.80 5.25 9.41
CA TRP A 32 -7.52 4.72 9.88
C TRP A 32 -7.56 3.22 10.17
N GLN A 33 -8.65 2.73 10.77
CA GLN A 33 -8.84 1.30 11.03
C GLN A 33 -8.88 0.51 9.73
N ARG A 34 -9.66 0.98 8.76
CA ARG A 34 -9.73 0.35 7.43
C ARG A 34 -8.39 0.35 6.71
N LEU A 35 -7.64 1.44 6.83
CA LEU A 35 -6.28 1.51 6.28
C LEU A 35 -5.35 0.50 6.96
N CYS A 36 -5.44 0.33 8.29
CA CYS A 36 -4.68 -0.70 9.00
C CYS A 36 -5.01 -2.10 8.45
N GLU A 37 -6.29 -2.44 8.31
CA GLU A 37 -6.72 -3.74 7.77
C GLU A 37 -6.18 -3.99 6.36
N ASP A 38 -6.27 -2.99 5.48
CA ASP A 38 -5.82 -3.11 4.10
C ASP A 38 -4.29 -3.31 3.98
N VAL A 39 -3.50 -2.83 4.95
CA VAL A 39 -2.05 -3.07 5.02
C VAL A 39 -1.66 -4.20 5.98
N GLU A 40 -2.62 -5.04 6.37
CA GLU A 40 -2.42 -6.20 7.25
C GLU A 40 -1.81 -5.81 8.61
N ILE A 41 -2.32 -4.71 9.17
CA ILE A 41 -2.06 -4.26 10.54
C ILE A 41 -3.36 -4.40 11.34
N PRO A 42 -3.33 -4.97 12.55
CA PRO A 42 -4.50 -4.99 13.41
C PRO A 42 -5.02 -3.56 13.68
N PRO A 43 -6.29 -3.26 13.38
CA PRO A 43 -6.87 -1.95 13.69
C PRO A 43 -6.80 -1.68 15.19
N GLN A 44 -6.76 -0.40 15.55
CA GLN A 44 -6.65 0.04 16.95
C GLN A 44 -7.83 0.93 17.32
N ASP A 45 -8.05 1.13 18.61
CA ASP A 45 -9.19 1.90 19.13
C ASP A 45 -8.98 3.42 19.11
N SER A 46 -7.82 3.90 18.64
CA SER A 46 -7.54 5.33 18.50
C SER A 46 -6.74 5.68 17.25
N ILE A 47 -6.97 6.90 16.75
CA ILE A 47 -6.29 7.44 15.57
C ILE A 47 -4.78 7.46 15.80
N THR A 48 -4.34 7.84 16.99
CA THR A 48 -2.92 7.91 17.35
C THR A 48 -2.27 6.52 17.32
N GLN A 49 -2.95 5.49 17.80
CA GLN A 49 -2.46 4.11 17.75
C GLN A 49 -2.42 3.57 16.32
N CYS A 50 -3.47 3.78 15.52
CA CYS A 50 -3.46 3.42 14.10
C CYS A 50 -2.31 4.11 13.36
N LYS A 51 -2.15 5.43 13.51
CA LYS A 51 -1.03 6.19 12.92
C LYS A 51 0.33 5.65 13.36
N LYS A 52 0.48 5.27 14.64
CA LYS A 52 1.73 4.69 15.16
C LYS A 52 2.02 3.32 14.53
N ALA A 53 1.01 2.46 14.42
CA ALA A 53 1.17 1.15 13.80
C ALA A 53 1.46 1.28 12.29
N LEU A 54 0.77 2.17 11.57
CA LEU A 54 1.00 2.40 10.15
C LEU A 54 2.44 2.90 9.85
N LYS A 55 3.10 3.59 10.78
CA LYS A 55 4.51 3.99 10.61
C LYS A 55 5.47 2.80 10.49
N THR A 56 5.08 1.61 10.93
CA THR A 56 5.87 0.38 10.79
C THR A 56 5.49 -0.41 9.53
N ALA A 57 4.47 0.01 8.77
CA ALA A 57 4.19 -0.52 7.45
C ALA A 57 4.99 0.21 6.39
N TYR A 58 5.92 -0.50 5.77
CA TYR A 58 6.62 -0.04 4.58
C TYR A 58 5.90 -0.61 3.36
N VAL A 59 5.01 0.18 2.76
CA VAL A 59 4.25 -0.19 1.54
C VAL A 59 4.40 0.91 0.50
N ASN A 60 4.33 0.54 -0.79
CA ASN A 60 4.23 1.53 -1.86
C ASN A 60 2.76 1.96 -1.99
N ILE A 61 2.49 3.27 -1.94
CA ILE A 61 1.14 3.86 -2.00
C ILE A 61 0.40 3.48 -3.29
N HIS A 62 1.10 3.37 -4.42
CA HIS A 62 0.49 2.95 -5.68
C HIS A 62 0.10 1.47 -5.65
N HIS A 63 0.93 0.63 -5.04
CA HIS A 63 0.61 -0.79 -4.86
C HIS A 63 -0.58 -0.99 -3.92
N LEU A 64 -0.73 -0.15 -2.89
CA LEU A 64 -1.91 -0.17 -2.03
C LEU A 64 -3.18 0.15 -2.80
N VAL A 65 -3.16 1.20 -3.62
CA VAL A 65 -4.30 1.56 -4.48
C VAL A 65 -4.67 0.41 -5.41
N ASP A 66 -3.68 -0.16 -6.08
CA ASP A 66 -3.89 -1.26 -7.03
C ASP A 66 -4.36 -2.55 -6.36
N ALA A 67 -3.74 -2.95 -5.26
CA ALA A 67 -4.15 -4.12 -4.49
C ALA A 67 -5.60 -3.95 -4.02
N LYS A 68 -5.94 -2.75 -3.52
CA LYS A 68 -7.31 -2.45 -3.10
C LYS A 68 -8.33 -2.53 -4.23
N GLN A 69 -7.97 -2.10 -5.44
CA GLN A 69 -8.82 -2.24 -6.62
C GLN A 69 -9.03 -3.71 -7.02
N ARG A 70 -8.05 -4.58 -6.76
CA ARG A 70 -8.15 -6.03 -6.99
C ARG A 70 -8.77 -6.82 -5.83
N GLY A 71 -9.00 -6.18 -4.68
CA GLY A 71 -9.42 -6.87 -3.46
C GLY A 71 -8.30 -7.67 -2.80
N GLU A 72 -7.05 -7.30 -3.04
CA GLU A 72 -5.83 -7.91 -2.52
C GLU A 72 -5.15 -7.02 -1.47
N HIS A 73 -4.16 -7.57 -0.78
CA HIS A 73 -3.26 -6.83 0.12
C HIS A 73 -2.00 -6.36 -0.63
N PRO A 74 -1.47 -5.16 -0.31
CA PRO A 74 -0.25 -4.67 -0.93
C PRO A 74 0.98 -5.41 -0.41
N ARG A 75 1.99 -5.50 -1.27
CA ARG A 75 3.33 -5.96 -0.86
C ARG A 75 3.88 -5.10 0.27
N ARG A 76 4.18 -5.73 1.42
CA ARG A 76 4.93 -5.13 2.52
C ARG A 76 6.42 -5.35 2.35
N PHE A 77 7.18 -4.35 2.73
CA PHE A 77 8.64 -4.40 2.77
C PHE A 77 9.09 -4.53 4.23
N PRO A 78 10.18 -5.28 4.49
CA PRO A 78 10.68 -5.48 5.85
C PRO A 78 11.32 -4.20 6.44
N SER A 79 11.74 -3.26 5.58
CA SER A 79 12.36 -2.01 6.02
C SER A 79 12.09 -0.86 5.05
N ARG A 80 12.26 0.36 5.56
CA ARG A 80 12.26 1.58 4.73
C ARG A 80 13.29 1.54 3.62
N GLU A 81 14.43 0.89 3.86
CA GLU A 81 15.52 0.74 2.90
C GLU A 81 15.17 -0.23 1.80
N ALA A 82 14.55 -1.37 2.13
CA ALA A 82 14.05 -2.32 1.15
C ALA A 82 13.00 -1.67 0.22
N LEU A 83 12.05 -0.91 0.78
CA LEU A 83 11.08 -0.14 -0.01
C LEU A 83 11.79 0.90 -0.90
N ARG A 84 12.77 1.63 -0.38
CA ARG A 84 13.54 2.62 -1.14
C ARG A 84 14.30 1.97 -2.30
N ASN A 85 14.98 0.85 -2.05
CA ASN A 85 15.74 0.12 -3.06
C ASN A 85 14.82 -0.42 -4.15
N TYR A 86 13.67 -0.98 -3.77
CA TYR A 86 12.63 -1.39 -4.70
C TYR A 86 12.19 -0.24 -5.62
N ILE A 87 11.82 0.91 -5.06
CA ILE A 87 11.38 2.08 -5.85
C ILE A 87 12.49 2.56 -6.81
N LYS A 88 13.74 2.58 -6.35
CA LYS A 88 14.89 3.00 -7.17
C LYS A 88 15.17 2.03 -8.32
N GLN A 89 15.14 0.72 -8.05
CA GLN A 89 15.49 -0.31 -9.04
C GLN A 89 14.41 -0.46 -10.11
N THR A 90 13.14 -0.44 -9.69
CA THR A 90 12.02 -0.64 -10.61
C THR A 90 11.62 0.61 -11.37
N ASN A 91 12.06 1.79 -10.90
CA ASN A 91 11.49 3.07 -11.31
C ASN A 91 9.94 3.04 -11.28
N SER A 92 9.35 2.17 -10.43
CA SER A 92 7.92 1.90 -10.38
C SER A 92 7.21 2.99 -9.59
N TRP A 93 7.02 4.11 -10.27
CA TRP A 93 5.99 5.08 -9.93
C TRP A 93 4.60 4.61 -10.36
N VAL A 94 4.56 3.54 -11.18
CA VAL A 94 3.37 2.93 -11.76
C VAL A 94 3.44 1.48 -11.37
N SER A 95 2.34 1.03 -10.78
CA SER A 95 2.15 -0.27 -10.19
C SER A 95 2.71 -1.37 -11.08
N GLN A 96 3.54 -2.23 -10.49
CA GLN A 96 4.07 -3.38 -11.21
C GLN A 96 2.91 -4.37 -11.39
N GLU A 97 2.44 -4.50 -12.62
CA GLU A 97 1.75 -5.70 -13.07
C GLU A 97 2.71 -6.88 -12.88
N SER A 98 2.31 -7.81 -12.01
CA SER A 98 2.79 -9.19 -11.88
C SER A 98 4.28 -9.46 -12.13
N GLY A 99 5.03 -9.73 -11.06
CA GLY A 99 6.35 -10.34 -11.13
C GLY A 99 6.58 -11.24 -9.92
N GLU A 100 6.63 -12.53 -10.18
CA GLU A 100 6.87 -13.68 -9.29
C GLU A 100 7.92 -13.52 -8.16
N GLY A 101 7.76 -14.40 -7.15
CA GLY A 101 8.73 -14.74 -6.09
C GLY A 101 8.13 -14.51 -4.71
N GLU A 102 7.64 -15.50 -3.96
CA GLU A 102 8.20 -16.84 -3.72
C GLU A 102 7.07 -17.75 -3.22
N ARG A 103 6.81 -18.86 -3.93
CA ARG A 103 6.00 -19.97 -3.41
C ARG A 103 6.90 -20.67 -2.39
N VAL A 104 6.65 -20.47 -1.09
CA VAL A 104 7.23 -21.31 -0.06
C VAL A 104 6.80 -22.74 -0.33
N SER A 105 7.79 -23.59 -0.61
CA SER A 105 7.65 -25.03 -0.71
C SER A 105 7.17 -25.56 0.64
N GLU A 106 5.90 -25.92 0.74
CA GLU A 106 5.42 -26.70 1.88
C GLU A 106 5.92 -28.14 1.71
N GLY A 107 6.70 -28.56 2.70
CA GLY A 107 7.47 -29.79 2.69
C GLY A 107 6.60 -31.04 2.70
N ALA A 108 7.17 -32.09 2.11
CA ALA A 108 6.72 -33.47 2.21
C ALA A 108 6.55 -33.91 3.66
N VAL A 109 5.43 -34.58 3.94
CA VAL A 109 5.34 -35.58 5.00
C VAL A 109 4.73 -36.85 4.38
N ASP A 110 5.55 -37.89 4.30
CA ASP A 110 5.12 -39.29 4.25
C ASP A 110 5.69 -39.94 5.52
#